data_AF-A0A358DCF4-F1
#
_entry.id   AF-A0A358DCF4-F1
#
_cell.length_a   1.000
_cell.length_b   1.000
_cell.length_c   1.000
_cell.angle_alpha   90.00
_cell.angle_beta   90.00
_cell.angle_gamma   90.00
#
_symmetry.space_group_name_H-M   'P 1'
#
loop_
_entity.id
_entity.type
_entity.pdbx_description
1 polymer ?
#
loop_
_entity_poly.entity_id
_entity_poly.type
_entity_poly.pdbx_seq_one_letter_code
_entity_poly.pdbx_strand_id
1 'polypeptide(L)'
;MRLRNKLFFILVGISIVPLIATGVLARINVEKCSISVATDTRTRVEEIVDVARTRYVRQYAATFDRDRVLIESTVRSAADLLEQIDLLESATPGVIADPSPVYFASDYDTPGHAPDGMTFDDNQYIQNDDGSHTPIPISREHP
;
A
#
# COMPACT_ATOMS: atom_id res chain seq x y z
N MET A 1 -17.26 52.26 -70.97
CA MET A 1 -18.21 51.59 -70.03
C MET A 1 -19.14 52.63 -69.42
N ARG A 2 -20.46 52.48 -69.56
CA ARG A 2 -21.46 53.44 -69.03
C ARG A 2 -21.30 53.57 -67.50
N LEU A 3 -21.45 54.79 -66.97
CA LEU A 3 -21.32 55.16 -65.54
C LEU A 3 -22.04 54.18 -64.60
N ARG A 4 -23.19 53.65 -65.04
CA ARG A 4 -23.98 52.63 -64.36
C ARG A 4 -23.22 51.35 -64.01
N ASN A 5 -22.38 50.83 -64.92
CA ASN A 5 -21.60 49.62 -64.64
C ASN A 5 -20.49 49.90 -63.63
N LYS A 6 -19.86 51.09 -63.66
CA LYS A 6 -18.86 51.48 -62.65
C LYS A 6 -19.48 51.54 -61.25
N LEU A 7 -20.64 52.18 -61.12
CA LEU A 7 -21.37 52.26 -59.84
C LEU A 7 -21.79 50.88 -59.35
N PHE A 8 -22.26 50.00 -60.24
CA PHE A 8 -22.63 48.63 -59.89
C PHE A 8 -21.44 47.84 -59.31
N PHE A 9 -20.27 47.87 -59.96
CA PHE A 9 -19.08 47.18 -59.44
C PHE A 9 -18.57 47.75 -58.12
N ILE A 10 -18.68 49.07 -57.92
CA ILE A 10 -18.32 49.70 -56.64
C ILE A 10 -19.25 49.23 -55.53
N LEU A 11 -20.56 49.18 -55.78
CA LEU A 11 -21.57 48.75 -54.80
C LEU A 11 -21.39 47.27 -54.44
N VAL A 12 -21.11 46.43 -55.43
CA VAL A 12 -20.79 45.00 -55.24
C VAL A 12 -19.48 44.84 -54.46
N GLY A 13 -18.45 45.63 -54.77
CA GLY A 13 -17.18 45.61 -54.04
C GLY A 13 -17.36 45.98 -52.56
N ILE A 14 -18.11 47.04 -52.28
CA ILE A 14 -18.40 47.47 -50.90
C ILE A 14 -19.22 46.42 -50.13
N SER A 15 -20.06 45.63 -50.81
CA SER A 15 -20.85 44.57 -50.17
C SER A 15 -20.06 43.28 -49.93
N ILE A 16 -19.24 42.86 -50.90
CA ILE A 16 -18.58 41.55 -50.87
C ILE A 16 -17.24 41.61 -50.12
N VAL A 17 -16.47 42.68 -50.28
CA VAL A 17 -15.13 42.79 -49.67
C VAL A 17 -15.17 42.68 -48.14
N PRO A 18 -16.09 43.34 -47.41
CA PRO A 18 -16.17 43.19 -45.96
C PRO A 18 -16.51 41.76 -45.54
N LEU A 19 -17.35 41.07 -46.31
CA LEU A 19 -17.77 39.69 -46.04
C LEU A 19 -16.60 38.70 -46.19
N ILE A 20 -15.78 38.89 -47.21
CA ILE A 20 -14.57 38.07 -47.41
C ILE A 20 -13.53 38.39 -46.32
N ALA A 21 -13.34 39.68 -46.01
CA ALA A 21 -12.37 40.11 -45.00
C ALA A 21 -12.69 39.55 -43.61
N THR A 22 -13.95 39.58 -43.19
CA THR A 22 -14.37 39.00 -41.90
C THR A 22 -14.18 37.48 -41.87
N GLY A 23 -14.49 36.78 -42.97
CA GLY A 23 -14.25 35.34 -43.09
C GLY A 23 -12.77 34.96 -42.96
N VAL A 24 -11.88 35.71 -43.61
CA VAL A 24 -10.42 35.49 -43.53
C VAL A 24 -9.90 35.78 -42.13
N LEU A 25 -10.31 36.90 -41.52
CA LEU A 25 -9.91 37.26 -40.15
C LEU A 25 -10.39 36.22 -39.13
N ALA A 26 -11.62 35.74 -39.26
CA ALA A 26 -12.15 34.68 -38.41
C ALA A 26 -11.31 33.41 -38.52
N ARG A 27 -10.95 33.00 -39.75
CA ARG A 27 -10.15 31.80 -39.98
C ARG A 27 -8.75 31.91 -39.37
N ILE A 28 -8.07 33.04 -39.57
CA ILE A 28 -6.74 33.30 -38.97
C ILE A 28 -6.81 33.28 -37.45
N ASN A 29 -7.86 33.87 -36.86
CA ASN A 29 -8.01 33.89 -35.40
C ASN A 29 -8.28 32.50 -34.83
N VAL A 30 -9.09 31.68 -35.51
CA VAL A 30 -9.33 30.29 -35.11
C VAL A 30 -8.06 29.46 -35.18
N GLU A 31 -7.26 29.62 -36.24
CA GLU A 31 -6.01 28.89 -36.41
C GLU A 31 -4.95 29.31 -35.38
N LYS A 32 -4.84 30.60 -35.08
CA LYS A 32 -3.97 31.08 -33.99
C LYS A 32 -4.43 30.57 -32.62
N CYS A 33 -5.74 30.54 -32.40
CA CYS A 33 -6.32 30.03 -31.16
C CYS A 33 -6.01 28.53 -30.99
N SER A 34 -6.20 27.72 -32.04
CA SER A 34 -5.92 26.28 -31.97
C SER A 34 -4.45 25.98 -31.70
N ILE A 35 -3.52 26.72 -32.34
CA ILE A 35 -2.09 26.60 -32.09
C ILE A 35 -1.76 27.01 -30.64
N SER A 36 -2.34 28.12 -30.16
CA SER A 36 -2.11 28.58 -28.79
C SER A 36 -2.61 27.58 -27.75
N VAL A 37 -3.80 27.00 -27.97
CA VAL A 37 -4.37 26.00 -27.06
C VAL A 37 -3.54 24.71 -27.07
N ALA A 38 -3.10 24.26 -28.24
CA ALA A 38 -2.24 23.08 -28.34
C ALA A 38 -0.91 23.29 -27.64
N THR A 39 -0.31 24.48 -27.78
CA THR A 39 0.96 24.83 -27.15
C THR A 39 0.80 24.95 -25.63
N ASP A 40 -0.23 25.65 -25.14
CA ASP A 40 -0.49 25.79 -23.70
C ASP A 40 -0.78 24.43 -23.06
N THR A 41 -1.56 23.58 -23.73
CA THR A 41 -1.83 22.21 -23.27
C THR A 41 -0.55 21.39 -23.17
N ARG A 42 0.30 21.46 -24.21
CA ARG A 42 1.59 20.75 -24.21
C ARG A 42 2.48 21.21 -23.05
N THR A 43 2.63 22.51 -22.86
CA THR A 43 3.46 23.07 -21.78
C THR A 43 2.96 22.62 -20.41
N ARG A 44 1.64 22.67 -20.17
CA ARG A 44 1.05 22.21 -18.90
C ARG A 44 1.25 20.71 -18.67
N VAL A 45 1.14 19.89 -19.72
CA VAL A 45 1.37 18.45 -19.61
C VAL A 45 2.84 18.16 -19.28
N GLU A 46 3.78 18.85 -19.94
CA GLU A 46 5.21 18.74 -19.64
C GLU A 46 5.52 19.13 -18.19
N GLU A 47 4.94 20.23 -17.69
CA GLU A 47 5.09 20.67 -16.30
C GLU A 47 4.53 19.65 -15.30
N ILE A 48 3.34 19.10 -15.55
CA ILE A 48 2.72 18.06 -14.71
C ILE A 48 3.61 16.82 -14.66
N VAL A 49 4.14 16.39 -15.82
CA VAL A 49 5.01 15.21 -15.89
C VAL A 49 6.30 15.45 -15.11
N ASP A 50 6.89 16.63 -15.17
CA ASP A 50 8.15 16.93 -14.48
C ASP A 50 7.97 16.99 -12.95
N VAL A 51 6.87 17.60 -12.50
CA VAL A 51 6.46 17.59 -11.08
C VAL A 51 6.18 16.16 -10.60
N ALA A 52 5.41 15.40 -11.38
CA ALA A 52 5.09 14.01 -11.05
C ALA A 52 6.36 13.16 -10.97
N ARG A 53 7.26 13.27 -11.96
CA ARG A 53 8.54 12.55 -11.99
C ARG A 53 9.37 12.86 -10.75
N THR A 54 9.54 14.13 -10.41
CA THR A 54 10.30 14.54 -9.23
C THR A 54 9.68 14.01 -7.94
N ARG A 55 8.35 14.05 -7.84
CA ARG A 55 7.60 13.53 -6.69
C ARG A 55 7.77 12.01 -6.55
N TYR A 56 7.60 11.26 -7.64
CA TYR A 56 7.77 9.81 -7.63
C TYR A 56 9.20 9.41 -7.28
N VAL A 57 10.22 10.06 -7.87
CA VAL A 57 11.63 9.77 -7.53
C VAL A 57 11.91 10.02 -6.05
N ARG A 58 11.46 11.14 -5.49
CA ARG A 58 11.62 11.42 -4.05
C ARG A 58 10.89 10.41 -3.18
N GLN A 59 9.68 10.02 -3.57
CA GLN A 59 8.90 9.04 -2.84
C GLN A 59 9.56 7.66 -2.87
N TYR A 60 10.05 7.22 -4.02
CA TYR A 60 10.79 5.96 -4.13
C TYR A 60 12.07 5.97 -3.29
N ALA A 61 12.86 7.05 -3.33
CA ALA A 61 14.06 7.16 -2.51
C ALA A 61 13.74 7.04 -1.01
N ALA A 62 12.71 7.75 -0.53
CA ALA A 62 12.29 7.69 0.87
C ALA A 62 11.79 6.28 1.28
N THR A 63 11.08 5.59 0.39
CA THR A 63 10.65 4.20 0.64
C THR A 63 11.86 3.26 0.72
N PHE A 64 12.81 3.37 -0.20
CA PHE A 64 14.02 2.54 -0.18
C PHE A 64 14.86 2.75 1.08
N ASP A 65 15.02 4.01 1.52
CA ASP A 65 15.75 4.30 2.77
C ASP A 65 15.05 3.69 3.98
N ARG A 66 13.71 3.76 4.03
CA ARG A 66 12.92 3.14 5.09
C ARG A 66 13.06 1.61 5.10
N ASP A 67 12.98 0.99 3.92
CA ASP A 67 13.11 -0.46 3.79
C ASP A 67 14.51 -0.93 4.19
N ARG A 68 15.55 -0.18 3.79
CA ARG A 68 16.92 -0.44 4.23
C ARG A 68 17.04 -0.43 5.74
N VAL A 69 16.50 0.58 6.43
CA VAL A 69 16.55 0.67 7.90
C VAL A 69 15.78 -0.49 8.56
N LEU A 70 14.64 -0.88 8.01
CA LEU A 70 13.87 -2.03 8.50
C LEU A 70 14.64 -3.34 8.33
N ILE A 71 15.26 -3.55 7.17
CA ILE A 71 16.09 -4.73 6.91
C ILE A 71 17.29 -4.76 7.87
N GLU A 72 18.00 -3.64 8.03
CA GLU A 72 19.14 -3.57 8.94
C GLU A 72 18.74 -3.87 10.39
N SER A 73 17.62 -3.31 10.85
CA SER A 73 17.08 -3.56 12.18
C SER A 73 16.69 -5.03 12.38
N THR A 74 15.99 -5.63 11.41
CA THR A 74 15.55 -7.03 11.49
C THR A 74 16.73 -7.99 11.46
N VAL A 75 17.73 -7.75 10.61
CA VAL A 75 18.96 -8.54 10.56
C VAL A 75 19.71 -8.43 11.89
N ARG A 76 19.81 -7.22 12.46
CA ARG A 76 20.47 -7.02 13.75
C ARG A 76 19.75 -7.73 14.88
N SER A 77 18.42 -7.62 14.94
CA SER A 77 17.62 -8.35 15.94
C SER A 77 17.74 -9.86 15.79
N ALA A 78 17.81 -10.38 14.57
CA ALA A 78 18.02 -11.81 14.33
C ALA A 78 19.43 -12.25 14.75
N ALA A 79 20.44 -11.42 14.51
CA ALA A 79 21.81 -11.67 14.97
C ALA A 79 21.89 -11.68 16.51
N ASP A 80 21.29 -10.70 17.19
CA ASP A 80 21.25 -10.63 18.65
C ASP A 80 20.54 -11.87 19.26
N LEU A 81 19.46 -12.35 18.62
CA LEU A 81 18.77 -13.56 19.05
C LEU A 81 19.63 -14.82 18.85
N LEU A 82 20.33 -14.93 17.72
CA LEU A 82 21.24 -16.04 17.46
C LEU A 82 22.41 -16.04 18.44
N GLU A 83 22.95 -14.87 18.77
CA GLU A 83 23.99 -14.73 19.80
C GLU A 83 23.47 -15.16 21.18
N GLN A 84 22.23 -14.80 21.55
CA GLN A 84 21.63 -15.31 22.79
C GLN A 84 21.48 -16.83 22.80
N ILE A 85 21.06 -17.44 21.69
CA ILE A 85 20.91 -18.90 21.58
C ILE A 85 22.28 -19.57 21.71
N ASP A 86 23.30 -19.07 21.00
CA ASP A 86 24.67 -19.60 21.06
C ASP A 86 25.28 -19.42 22.46
N LEU A 87 25.01 -18.30 23.13
CA LEU A 87 25.43 -18.07 24.52
C LEU A 87 24.71 -19.02 25.50
N LEU A 88 23.43 -19.35 25.29
CA LEU A 88 22.70 -20.33 26.10
C LEU A 88 23.24 -21.75 25.87
N GLU A 89 23.62 -22.09 24.64
CA GLU A 89 24.18 -23.40 24.27
C GLU A 89 25.62 -23.56 24.81
N SER A 90 26.43 -22.51 24.73
CA SER A 90 27.82 -22.50 25.21
C SER A 90 27.99 -22.32 26.72
N ALA A 91 27.00 -21.75 27.42
CA ALA A 91 27.05 -21.57 28.87
C ALA A 91 26.91 -22.89 29.67
N THR A 92 26.55 -24.02 29.03
CA THR A 92 26.24 -25.23 29.80
C THR A 92 26.73 -26.55 29.15
N PRO A 93 28.04 -26.81 29.08
CA PRO A 93 28.53 -28.16 28.83
C PRO A 93 28.35 -29.00 30.10
N GLY A 94 27.16 -29.59 30.28
CA GLY A 94 26.91 -30.60 31.32
C GLY A 94 25.60 -30.50 32.12
N VAL A 95 24.72 -29.53 31.85
CA VAL A 95 23.40 -29.43 32.51
C VAL A 95 22.30 -29.33 31.47
N ILE A 96 22.20 -30.33 30.59
CA ILE A 96 20.91 -30.61 29.96
C ILE A 96 20.17 -31.47 30.98
N ALA A 97 19.57 -30.81 31.98
CA ALA A 97 18.43 -31.41 32.67
C ALA A 97 17.39 -31.65 31.57
N ASP A 98 16.84 -32.87 31.53
CA ASP A 98 15.79 -33.24 30.57
C ASP A 98 14.79 -32.08 30.47
N PRO A 99 14.57 -31.51 29.28
CA PRO A 99 13.71 -30.34 29.15
C PRO A 99 12.37 -30.69 29.78
N SER A 100 11.89 -29.85 30.71
CA SER A 100 10.60 -30.06 31.35
C SER A 100 9.54 -30.27 30.26
N PRO A 101 8.73 -31.34 30.35
CA PRO A 101 7.81 -31.69 29.29
C PRO A 101 6.84 -30.54 29.03
N VAL A 102 6.73 -30.14 27.76
CA VAL A 102 5.75 -29.15 27.30
C VAL A 102 4.48 -29.90 26.94
N TYR A 103 3.41 -29.64 27.69
CA TYR A 103 2.10 -30.27 27.46
C TYR A 103 1.23 -29.36 26.59
N PHE A 104 0.62 -29.94 25.56
CA PHE A 104 -0.37 -29.28 24.71
C PHE A 104 -1.77 -29.65 25.18
N ALA A 105 -2.77 -28.85 24.82
CA ALA A 105 -4.17 -29.11 25.19
C ALA A 105 -4.65 -30.54 24.82
N SER A 106 -4.14 -31.10 23.71
CA SER A 106 -4.43 -32.47 23.26
C SER A 106 -3.85 -33.57 24.15
N ASP A 107 -2.81 -33.25 24.93
CA ASP A 107 -2.11 -34.23 25.75
C ASP A 107 -2.89 -34.54 27.02
N TYR A 108 -3.78 -33.65 27.45
CA TYR A 108 -4.65 -33.83 28.61
C TYR A 108 -5.76 -34.87 28.39
N ASP A 109 -6.15 -35.09 27.13
CA ASP A 109 -7.19 -36.04 26.74
C ASP A 109 -6.64 -37.45 26.45
N THR A 110 -5.32 -37.62 26.37
CA THR A 110 -4.69 -38.86 25.92
C THR A 110 -4.03 -39.62 27.09
N PRO A 111 -4.54 -40.79 27.50
CA PRO A 111 -3.98 -41.56 28.60
C PRO A 111 -2.57 -42.07 28.23
N GLY A 112 -1.55 -41.49 28.86
CA GLY A 112 -0.12 -41.76 28.62
C GLY A 112 0.72 -40.54 28.26
N HIS A 113 0.09 -39.45 27.81
CA HIS A 113 0.74 -38.14 27.58
C HIS A 113 0.26 -37.05 28.55
N ALA A 114 -0.79 -37.36 29.32
CA ALA A 114 -1.31 -36.52 30.37
C ALA A 114 -0.24 -36.18 31.44
N PRO A 115 -0.12 -34.91 31.88
CA PRO A 115 0.76 -34.53 32.97
C PRO A 115 0.46 -35.29 34.26
N ASP A 116 1.51 -35.52 35.05
CA ASP A 116 1.38 -36.14 36.37
C ASP A 116 0.53 -35.27 37.33
N GLY A 117 -0.09 -35.92 38.31
CA GLY A 117 -0.87 -35.22 39.34
C GLY A 117 -2.24 -34.69 38.91
N MET A 118 -2.82 -35.23 37.83
CA MET A 118 -4.20 -34.90 37.44
C MET A 118 -5.20 -35.27 38.53
N THR A 119 -5.92 -34.26 39.03
CA THR A 119 -6.94 -34.40 40.06
C THR A 119 -8.20 -33.65 39.66
N PHE A 120 -9.36 -34.17 40.05
CA PHE A 120 -10.63 -33.47 39.86
C PHE A 120 -10.80 -32.41 40.94
N ASP A 121 -11.13 -31.19 40.53
CA ASP A 121 -11.45 -30.08 41.42
C ASP A 121 -12.93 -29.72 41.25
N ASP A 122 -13.68 -29.67 42.35
CA ASP A 122 -15.11 -29.35 42.34
C ASP A 122 -15.40 -27.94 41.79
N ASN A 123 -14.40 -27.06 41.75
CA ASN A 123 -14.51 -25.71 41.20
C ASN A 123 -14.20 -25.63 39.69
N GLN A 124 -13.67 -26.69 39.08
CA GLN A 124 -13.30 -26.71 37.66
C GLN A 124 -14.15 -27.76 36.92
N TYR A 125 -15.13 -27.27 36.18
CA TYR A 125 -16.09 -28.11 35.46
C TYR A 125 -16.44 -27.51 34.10
N ILE A 126 -16.81 -28.40 33.18
CA ILE A 126 -17.47 -28.01 31.93
C ILE A 126 -18.98 -28.02 32.19
N GLN A 127 -19.63 -26.90 31.93
CA GLN A 127 -21.08 -26.81 31.92
C GLN A 127 -21.59 -27.28 30.56
N ASN A 128 -22.38 -28.35 30.56
CA ASN A 128 -22.99 -28.90 29.36
C ASN A 128 -24.25 -28.11 28.99
N ASP A 129 -24.70 -28.25 27.74
CA ASP A 129 -25.88 -27.55 27.20
C ASP A 129 -27.19 -27.89 27.95
N ASP A 130 -27.22 -29.01 28.66
CA ASP A 130 -28.34 -29.44 29.50
C ASP A 130 -28.29 -28.86 30.93
N GLY A 131 -27.29 -28.04 31.23
CA GLY A 131 -27.06 -27.43 32.54
C GLY A 131 -26.38 -28.35 33.56
N SER A 132 -26.00 -29.57 33.17
CA SER A 132 -25.19 -30.47 34.01
C SER A 132 -23.73 -30.03 34.04
N HIS A 133 -23.03 -30.35 35.13
CA HIS A 133 -21.60 -30.08 35.28
C HIS A 133 -20.81 -31.38 35.18
N THR A 134 -19.82 -31.40 34.29
CA THR A 134 -18.86 -32.51 34.20
C THR A 134 -17.52 -32.05 34.76
N PRO A 135 -17.01 -32.66 35.84
CA PRO A 135 -15.73 -32.26 36.43
C PRO A 135 -14.59 -32.61 35.47
N ILE A 136 -13.62 -31.71 35.33
CA ILE A 136 -12.43 -31.95 34.51
C ILE A 136 -11.21 -32.19 35.39
N PRO A 137 -10.33 -33.15 35.03
CA PRO A 137 -9.09 -33.35 35.73
C PRO A 137 -8.11 -32.23 35.37
N ILE A 138 -7.48 -31.62 36.37
CA ILE A 138 -6.46 -30.58 36.21
C ILE A 138 -5.18 -30.99 36.94
N SER A 139 -4.01 -30.64 36.40
CA SER A 139 -2.75 -30.71 37.15
C SER A 139 -2.44 -29.33 37.72
N ARG A 140 -2.21 -29.25 39.04
CA ARG A 140 -1.80 -28.00 39.71
C ARG A 140 -0.29 -27.77 39.64
N GLU A 141 0.47 -28.82 39.34
CA GLU A 141 1.93 -28.79 39.21
C GLU A 141 2.35 -28.39 37.79
N HIS A 142 1.48 -28.61 36.81
CA HIS A 142 1.67 -28.25 35.40
C HIS A 142 0.45 -27.47 34.87
N PRO A 143 0.35 -26.16 35.21
CA PRO A 143 -0.78 -25.29 34.85
C PRO A 143 -0.80 -24.90 33.36
#